data_AF-A0A1H2UF14-F1
#
_entry.id   AF-A0A1H2UF14-F1
#
_cell.length_a   1.000
_cell.length_b   1.000
_cell.length_c   1.000
_cell.angle_alpha   90.00
_cell.angle_beta   90.00
_cell.angle_gamma   90.00
#
_symmetry.space_group_name_H-M   'P 1'
#
loop_
_entity.id
_entity.type
_entity.pdbx_description
1 polymer ?
#
loop_
_entity_poly.entity_id
_entity_poly.type
_entity_poly.pdbx_seq_one_letter_code
_entity_poly.pdbx_strand_id
1 'polypeptide(L)' 'MSQAVDLMIAGMGFVFAFLVVLVFATMFMSKIITRLTPPEPATPARTSRAPSSAPASVDPDTAEAIKKAVAQFRARHKK' A
#
# COMPACT_ATOMS: atom_id res chain seq x y z
N MET A 1 21.24 22.75 -42.11
CA MET A 1 20.84 22.96 -40.69
C MET A 1 19.35 22.73 -40.48
N SER A 2 18.45 23.34 -41.27
CA SER A 2 16.99 23.18 -41.17
C SER A 2 16.49 21.73 -41.23
N GLN A 3 16.98 20.93 -42.19
CA GLN A 3 16.53 19.53 -42.36
C GLN A 3 16.83 18.63 -41.15
N ALA A 4 17.91 18.88 -40.41
CA ALA A 4 18.24 18.11 -39.21
C ALA A 4 17.29 18.45 -38.05
N VAL A 5 16.88 19.73 -37.97
CA VAL A 5 15.90 20.20 -36.98
C VAL A 5 14.51 19.65 -37.31
N ASP A 6 14.11 19.66 -38.58
CA ASP A 6 12.83 19.08 -39.02
C ASP A 6 12.77 17.58 -38.72
N LEU A 7 13.85 16.83 -38.97
CA LEU A 7 13.92 15.40 -38.66
C LEU A 7 13.88 15.13 -37.15
N MET A 8 14.54 15.97 -36.34
CA MET A 8 14.50 15.88 -34.89
C MET A 8 13.10 16.17 -34.35
N ILE A 9 12.42 17.20 -34.85
CA ILE A 9 11.06 17.55 -34.43
C ILE A 9 10.07 16.46 -34.87
N ALA A 10 10.16 15.98 -36.10
CA ALA A 10 9.29 14.93 -36.61
C ALA A 10 9.48 13.61 -35.85
N GLY A 11 10.73 13.18 -35.64
CA GLY A 11 11.04 11.95 -34.91
C GLY A 11 10.67 12.04 -33.43
N MET A 12 11.06 13.11 -32.76
CA MET A 12 10.75 13.32 -31.33
C MET A 12 9.26 13.53 -31.10
N GLY A 13 8.57 14.26 -31.99
CA GLY A 13 7.14 14.50 -31.92
C GLY A 13 6.32 13.22 -32.12
N PHE A 14 6.71 12.37 -33.06
CA PHE A 14 6.04 11.08 -33.27
C PHE A 14 6.19 10.16 -32.04
N VAL A 15 7.41 10.04 -31.51
CA VAL A 15 7.66 9.24 -30.29
C VAL A 15 6.86 9.80 -29.12
N PHE A 16 6.84 11.11 -28.92
CA PHE A 16 6.06 11.74 -27.86
C PHE A 16 4.56 11.44 -28.02
N ALA A 17 3.99 11.63 -29.20
CA ALA A 17 2.59 11.33 -29.48
C ALA A 17 2.27 9.85 -29.23
N PHE A 18 3.15 8.95 -29.66
CA PHE A 18 3.01 7.51 -29.44
C PHE A 18 3.01 7.16 -27.95
N LEU A 19 3.93 7.71 -27.16
CA LEU A 19 3.97 7.51 -25.71
C LEU A 19 2.72 8.07 -25.04
N VAL A 20 2.24 9.25 -25.44
CA VAL A 20 0.99 9.82 -24.91
C VAL A 20 -0.18 8.87 -25.17
N VAL A 21 -0.31 8.33 -26.38
CA VAL A 21 -1.35 7.34 -26.71
C VAL A 21 -1.21 6.08 -25.86
N LEU A 22 0.01 5.56 -25.66
CA LEU A 22 0.23 4.38 -24.79
C LEU A 22 -0.12 4.65 -23.32
N VAL A 23 0.17 5.84 -22.80
CA VAL A 23 -0.22 6.23 -21.44
C VAL A 23 -1.75 6.26 -21.32
N PHE A 24 -2.45 6.83 -22.30
CA PHE A 24 -3.92 6.81 -22.29
C PHE A 24 -4.48 5.39 -22.40
N ALA A 25 -3.89 4.53 -23.24
CA ALA A 25 -4.29 3.14 -23.38
C ALA A 25 -4.11 2.36 -22.06
N THR A 26 -2.98 2.53 -21.39
CA THR A 26 -2.72 1.89 -20.09
C THR A 26 -3.61 2.45 -18.97
N MET A 27 -3.90 3.75 -18.97
CA MET A 27 -4.90 4.35 -18.06
C MET A 27 -6.30 3.78 -18.31
N PHE A 28 -6.70 3.65 -19.57
CA PHE A 28 -7.99 3.05 -19.93
C PHE A 28 -8.07 1.59 -19.49
N MET A 29 -7.01 0.82 -19.71
CA MET A 29 -6.88 -0.55 -19.22
C MET A 29 -6.97 -0.61 -17.70
N SER A 30 -6.29 0.27 -16.97
CA SER A 30 -6.39 0.37 -15.50
C SER A 30 -7.83 0.68 -15.06
N LYS A 31 -8.51 1.58 -15.75
CA LYS A 31 -9.91 1.94 -15.47
C LYS A 31 -10.88 0.79 -15.77
N ILE A 32 -10.66 0.06 -16.86
CA ILE A 32 -11.47 -1.12 -17.20
C ILE A 32 -11.27 -2.20 -16.15
N ILE A 33 -10.02 -2.54 -15.82
CA ILE A 33 -9.71 -3.60 -14.85
C ILE A 33 -10.30 -3.27 -13.48
N THR A 34 -10.16 -2.03 -13.00
CA THR A 34 -10.75 -1.60 -11.71
C THR A 34 -12.29 -1.53 -11.72
N ARG A 35 -12.92 -1.47 -12.89
CA ARG A 35 -14.39 -1.49 -13.03
C ARG A 35 -14.93 -2.92 -13.18
N LEU A 36 -14.22 -3.79 -13.89
CA LEU A 36 -14.63 -5.17 -14.15
C LEU A 36 -14.29 -6.12 -13.00
N THR A 37 -13.23 -5.85 -12.25
CA THR A 37 -12.91 -6.56 -11.01
C THR A 37 -13.64 -5.88 -9.85
N PRO A 38 -14.39 -6.61 -9.01
CA PRO A 38 -14.95 -6.07 -7.77
C PRO A 38 -13.85 -5.40 -6.94
N PRO A 39 -14.13 -4.29 -6.24
CA PRO A 39 -13.14 -3.68 -5.38
C PRO A 39 -12.64 -4.73 -4.38
N GLU A 40 -11.38 -5.13 -4.53
CA GLU A 40 -10.71 -5.95 -3.52
C GLU A 40 -10.87 -5.18 -2.20
N PRO A 41 -11.35 -5.83 -1.11
CA PRO A 41 -11.54 -5.15 0.16
C PRO A 41 -10.22 -4.45 0.45
N ALA A 42 -10.28 -3.11 0.56
CA ALA A 42 -9.09 -2.28 0.69
C ALA A 42 -8.20 -2.91 1.77
N THR A 43 -7.13 -3.59 1.36
CA THR A 43 -6.07 -3.92 2.30
C THR A 43 -5.68 -2.56 2.84
N PRO A 44 -5.90 -2.29 4.13
CA PRO A 44 -5.63 -0.97 4.67
C PRO A 44 -4.22 -0.65 4.25
N ALA A 45 -4.07 0.38 3.40
CA ALA A 45 -2.78 0.94 3.08
C ALA A 45 -2.09 1.06 4.42
N ARG A 46 -0.92 0.44 4.59
CA ARG A 46 -0.19 0.43 5.86
C ARG A 46 -0.01 1.88 6.26
N THR A 47 -0.97 2.41 7.01
CA THR A 47 -0.93 3.75 7.54
C THR A 47 0.30 3.72 8.42
N SER A 48 1.23 4.64 8.16
CA SER A 48 2.32 4.90 9.08
C SER A 48 1.71 4.94 10.47
N ARG A 49 2.20 4.07 11.34
CA ARG A 49 1.65 3.76 12.66
C ARG A 49 1.27 5.05 13.40
N ALA A 50 -0.01 5.40 13.37
CA ALA A 50 -0.53 6.39 14.30
C ALA A 50 -0.39 5.79 15.71
N PRO A 51 0.12 6.55 16.70
CA PRO A 51 0.20 6.05 18.06
C PRO A 51 -1.22 5.75 18.56
N SER A 52 -1.47 4.47 18.84
CA SER A 52 -2.72 3.96 19.40
C SER A 52 -3.02 4.68 20.71
N SER A 53 -3.90 5.66 20.66
CA SER A 53 -4.45 6.38 21.82
C SER A 53 -5.76 5.73 22.23
N ALA A 54 -5.67 4.45 22.60
CA ALA A 54 -6.68 3.78 23.40
C ALA A 54 -5.96 2.66 24.17
N PRO A 55 -6.01 2.62 25.51
CA PRO A 55 -5.74 1.36 26.19
C PRO A 55 -6.82 0.39 25.72
N ALA A 56 -6.42 -0.68 25.03
CA ALA A 56 -7.31 -1.82 24.84
C ALA A 56 -7.81 -2.18 26.23
N SER A 57 -9.11 -2.05 26.49
CA SER A 57 -9.72 -2.47 27.75
C SER A 57 -9.47 -3.96 27.87
N VAL A 58 -8.40 -4.32 28.59
CA VAL A 58 -8.01 -5.71 28.77
C VAL A 58 -9.11 -6.33 29.61
N ASP A 59 -9.75 -7.35 29.04
CA ASP A 59 -10.80 -8.10 29.70
C ASP A 59 -10.29 -8.62 31.06
N PRO A 60 -11.05 -8.48 32.16
CA PRO A 60 -10.60 -8.83 33.51
C PRO A 60 -10.07 -10.27 33.61
N ASP A 61 -10.66 -11.21 32.87
CA ASP A 61 -10.19 -12.60 32.81
C ASP A 61 -8.79 -12.71 32.17
N THR A 62 -8.54 -11.91 31.14
CA THR A 62 -7.23 -11.85 30.48
C THR A 62 -6.18 -11.25 31.43
N ALA A 63 -6.55 -10.21 32.18
CA ALA A 63 -5.66 -9.62 33.18
C ALA A 63 -5.32 -10.60 34.32
N GLU A 64 -6.29 -11.41 34.76
CA GLU A 64 -6.06 -12.44 35.78
C GLU A 64 -5.19 -13.59 35.26
N ALA A 65 -5.44 -14.05 34.03
CA ALA A 65 -4.63 -15.08 33.39
C ALA A 65 -3.16 -14.64 33.24
N ILE A 66 -2.92 -13.39 32.83
CA ILE A 66 -1.56 -12.82 32.74
C ILE A 66 -0.91 -12.77 34.13
N LYS A 67 -1.64 -12.34 35.17
CA LYS A 67 -1.12 -12.32 36.55
C LYS A 67 -0.70 -13.71 37.03
N LYS A 68 -1.52 -14.74 36.81
CA LYS A 68 -1.20 -16.14 37.15
C LYS A 68 0.03 -16.63 36.39
N ALA A 69 0.11 -16.36 35.08
CA ALA A 69 1.26 -16.75 34.26
C ALA A 69 2.57 -16.11 34.76
N VAL A 70 2.55 -14.82 35.10
CA VAL A 70 3.72 -14.11 35.65
C VAL A 70 4.12 -14.66 37.02
N ALA A 71 3.16 -14.92 37.90
CA ALA A 71 3.44 -15.51 39.22
C ALA A 71 4.07 -16.90 39.10
N GLN A 72 3.55 -17.74 38.21
CA GLN A 72 4.07 -19.07 37.94
C GLN A 72 5.48 -19.03 37.33
N PHE A 73 5.74 -18.11 36.39
CA PHE A 73 7.07 -17.90 35.82
C PHE A 73 8.07 -17.48 36.91
N ARG A 74 7.73 -16.50 37.74
CA ARG A 74 8.61 -16.03 38.83
C ARG A 74 8.87 -17.13 39.86
N ALA A 75 7.86 -17.91 40.24
CA ALA A 75 8.04 -19.04 41.15
C ALA A 75 8.97 -20.11 40.55
N ARG A 76 8.86 -20.35 39.24
CA ARG A 76 9.69 -21.32 38.51
C ARG A 76 11.12 -20.84 38.28
N HIS A 77 11.34 -19.52 38.16
CA HIS A 77 12.64 -18.90 37.91
C HIS A 77 13.36 -18.39 39.17
N LYS A 78 12.82 -18.63 40.38
CA LYS A 78 13.45 -18.27 41.66
C LYS A 78 14.29 -19.41 42.27
N LYS A 79 14.93 -20.23 41.43
CA LYS A 79 15.93 -21.23 41.84
C LYS A 79 17.29 -20.83 41.31
#